data_AF-A0AAD6JAK2-F1
#
_entry.id   AF-A0AAD6JAK2-F1
#
_cell.length_a   1.000
_cell.length_b   1.000
_cell.length_c   1.000
_cell.angle_alpha   90.00
_cell.angle_beta   90.00
_cell.angle_gamma   90.00
#
_symmetry.space_group_name_H-M   'P 1'
#
loop_
_entity.id
_entity.type
_entity.pdbx_description
1 polymer ?
#
loop_
_entity_poly.entity_id
_entity_poly.type
_entity_poly.pdbx_seq_one_letter_code
_entity_poly.pdbx_strand_id
1 'polypeptide(L)'
;MKQILPPNAKISKEAKETMQECVSEFISFVTGEASDRCHKEKRKTVNGDDICWALASLGFDDYSEPLKRYLYRYREVEGERAGHSKASND
;
A
#
# COMPACT_ATOMS: atom_id res chain seq x y z
N MET A 1 16.46 -2.43 -3.04
CA MET A 1 17.41 -1.42 -3.56
C MET A 1 18.42 -1.99 -4.55
N LYS A 2 19.28 -2.97 -4.19
CA LYS A 2 20.32 -3.48 -5.13
C LYS A 2 19.78 -4.11 -6.42
N GLN A 3 18.60 -4.73 -6.39
CA GLN A 3 18.02 -5.44 -7.54
C GLN A 3 17.73 -4.52 -8.73
N ILE A 4 17.50 -3.22 -8.50
CA ILE A 4 17.24 -2.24 -9.57
C ILE A 4 18.52 -1.55 -10.06
N LEU A 5 19.68 -1.86 -9.47
CA LEU A 5 20.96 -1.24 -9.81
C LEU A 5 21.82 -2.21 -10.65
N PRO A 6 22.81 -1.68 -11.39
CA PRO A 6 23.80 -2.51 -12.05
C PRO A 6 24.48 -3.49 -11.08
N PRO A 7 24.87 -4.71 -11.53
CA PRO A 7 25.39 -5.76 -10.65
C PRO A 7 26.57 -5.33 -9.74
N ASN A 8 27.43 -4.44 -10.25
CA ASN A 8 28.63 -3.97 -9.56
C ASN A 8 28.45 -2.64 -8.82
N ALA A 9 27.22 -2.10 -8.78
CA ALA A 9 26.94 -0.84 -8.09
C ALA A 9 27.16 -0.98 -6.58
N LYS A 10 27.86 -0.01 -5.99
CA LYS A 10 28.06 0.12 -4.56
C LYS A 10 27.10 1.17 -4.01
N ILE A 11 26.54 0.89 -2.84
CA ILE A 11 25.70 1.83 -2.08
C ILE A 11 26.42 2.03 -0.74
N SER A 12 26.69 3.28 -0.37
CA SER A 12 27.29 3.59 0.94
C SER A 12 26.37 3.15 2.08
N LYS A 13 26.91 3.11 3.30
CA LYS A 13 26.11 2.76 4.47
C LYS A 13 25.07 3.85 4.74
N GLU A 14 25.52 5.10 4.67
CA GLU A 14 24.73 6.31 4.92
C GLU A 14 23.54 6.39 3.95
N ALA A 15 23.75 6.11 2.67
CA ALA A 15 22.67 6.12 1.68
C ALA A 15 21.61 5.05 1.94
N LYS A 16 21.98 3.90 2.53
CA LYS A 16 21.00 2.87 2.92
C LYS A 16 20.19 3.32 4.14
N GLU A 17 20.85 3.93 5.12
CA GLU A 17 20.21 4.45 6.34
C GLU A 17 19.24 5.57 5.99
N THR A 18 19.66 6.55 5.20
CA THR A 18 18.77 7.61 4.70
C THR A 18 17.57 7.05 3.96
N MET A 19 17.75 6.04 3.11
CA MET A 19 16.61 5.43 2.40
C MET A 19 15.67 4.65 3.32
N GLN A 20 16.17 4.10 4.44
CA GLN A 20 15.33 3.49 5.48
C GLN A 20 14.51 4.54 6.24
N GLU A 21 15.11 5.69 6.55
CA GLU A 21 14.40 6.83 7.14
C GLU A 21 13.33 7.35 6.18
N CYS A 22 13.68 7.57 4.91
CA CYS A 22 12.74 8.03 3.89
C CYS A 22 11.56 7.08 3.68
N VAL A 23 11.77 5.76 3.69
CA VAL A 23 10.63 4.82 3.53
C VAL A 23 9.75 4.80 4.78
N SER A 24 10.33 5.01 5.96
CA SER A 24 9.55 5.12 7.21
C SER A 24 8.65 6.35 7.17
N GLU A 25 9.18 7.49 6.74
CA GLU A 25 8.40 8.71 6.56
C GLU A 25 7.39 8.60 5.41
N PHE A 26 7.73 7.91 4.32
CA PHE A 26 6.79 7.66 3.23
C PHE A 26 5.55 6.89 3.72
N ILE A 27 5.75 5.86 4.55
CA ILE A 27 4.64 5.10 5.15
C ILE A 27 3.79 6.02 6.03
N SER A 28 4.40 6.78 6.94
CA SER A 28 3.71 7.74 7.81
C SER A 28 2.94 8.79 7.01
N PHE A 29 3.52 9.32 5.94
CA PHE A 29 2.92 10.36 5.11
C PHE A 29 1.70 9.85 4.34
N VAL A 30 1.83 8.72 3.64
CA VAL A 30 0.72 8.12 2.87
C VAL A 30 -0.41 7.67 3.81
N THR A 31 -0.07 7.07 4.95
CA THR A 31 -1.09 6.64 5.92
C THR A 31 -1.77 7.81 6.62
N GLY A 32 -1.06 8.92 6.85
CA GLY A 32 -1.62 10.17 7.34
C GLY A 32 -2.68 10.74 6.38
N GLU A 33 -2.35 10.85 5.10
CA GLU A 33 -3.29 11.34 4.06
C GLU A 33 -4.54 10.43 3.94
N ALA A 34 -4.35 9.11 3.98
CA ALA A 34 -5.44 8.15 3.97
C ALA A 34 -6.33 8.25 5.23
N SER A 35 -5.72 8.45 6.40
CA SER A 35 -6.41 8.67 7.66
C SER A 35 -7.26 9.94 7.62
N ASP A 36 -6.70 11.04 7.10
CA ASP A 36 -7.41 12.31 6.94
C ASP A 36 -8.63 12.17 6.02
N ARG A 37 -8.49 11.43 4.91
CA ARG A 37 -9.62 11.12 4.02
C ARG A 37 -10.70 10.31 4.74
N CYS A 38 -10.30 9.22 5.41
CA CYS A 38 -11.19 8.36 6.18
C CYS A 38 -11.97 9.18 7.23
N HIS A 39 -11.30 10.06 7.96
CA HIS A 39 -11.91 10.91 8.97
C HIS A 39 -12.87 11.95 8.36
N LYS A 40 -12.51 12.57 7.23
CA LYS A 40 -13.38 13.49 6.46
C LYS A 40 -14.67 12.79 6.01
N GLU A 41 -14.61 11.49 5.72
CA GLU A 41 -15.78 10.65 5.40
C GLU A 41 -16.53 10.11 6.63
N LYS A 42 -16.19 10.56 7.84
CA LYS A 42 -16.79 10.11 9.12
C LYS A 42 -16.59 8.62 9.40
N ARG A 43 -15.56 8.01 8.83
CA ARG A 43 -15.15 6.64 9.13
C ARG A 43 -14.05 6.63 10.20
N LYS A 44 -13.99 5.54 10.97
CA LYS A 44 -12.95 5.32 12.01
C LYS A 44 -11.91 4.29 11.61
N THR A 45 -12.12 3.61 10.48
CA THR A 45 -11.29 2.51 10.01
C THR A 45 -10.85 2.83 8.60
N VAL A 46 -9.53 2.97 8.43
CA VAL A 46 -8.88 3.12 7.13
C VAL A 46 -8.94 1.78 6.40
N ASN A 47 -9.29 1.80 5.12
CA ASN A 47 -9.35 0.62 4.27
C ASN A 47 -8.39 0.72 3.07
N GLY A 48 -8.36 -0.30 2.23
CA GLY A 48 -7.48 -0.33 1.05
C GLY A 48 -7.77 0.73 -0.01
N ASP A 49 -9.03 1.18 -0.13
CA ASP A 49 -9.41 2.22 -1.09
C ASP A 49 -8.86 3.59 -0.65
N ASP A 50 -8.84 3.85 0.67
CA ASP A 50 -8.24 5.07 1.24
C ASP A 50 -6.75 5.18 0.89
N ILE A 51 -6.02 4.06 0.98
CA ILE A 51 -4.59 4.00 0.64
C ILE A 51 -4.38 4.24 -0.86
N CYS A 52 -5.20 3.61 -1.71
CA CYS A 52 -5.12 3.81 -3.15
C CYS A 52 -5.45 5.25 -3.56
N TRP A 53 -6.40 5.88 -2.86
CA TRP A 53 -6.74 7.29 -3.05
C TRP A 53 -5.60 8.20 -2.60
N ALA A 54 -5.03 7.96 -1.41
CA ALA A 54 -3.93 8.77 -0.88
C ALA A 54 -2.72 8.76 -1.82
N LEU A 55 -2.35 7.60 -2.34
CA LEU A 55 -1.25 7.50 -3.32
C LEU A 55 -1.51 8.34 -4.58
N ALA A 56 -2.73 8.29 -5.13
CA ALA A 56 -3.09 9.12 -6.28
C ALA A 56 -3.09 10.63 -5.94
N SER A 57 -3.67 11.00 -4.79
CA SER A 57 -3.73 12.40 -4.31
C SER A 57 -2.33 13.01 -4.12
N LEU A 58 -1.36 12.19 -3.69
CA LEU A 58 0.02 12.57 -3.47
C LEU A 58 0.89 12.51 -4.74
N GLY A 59 0.33 12.16 -5.90
CA GLY A 59 1.03 12.10 -7.18
C GLY A 59 1.81 10.80 -7.44
N PHE A 60 1.54 9.73 -6.69
CA PHE A 60 2.10 8.39 -6.90
C PHE A 60 1.21 7.53 -7.81
N ASP A 61 0.74 8.10 -8.92
CA ASP A 61 -0.23 7.45 -9.82
C ASP A 61 0.25 6.09 -10.35
N ASP A 62 1.54 6.00 -10.68
CA ASP A 62 2.22 4.77 -11.14
C ASP A 62 2.14 3.61 -10.14
N TYR A 63 1.93 3.91 -8.86
CA TYR A 63 1.72 2.91 -7.80
C TYR A 63 0.23 2.69 -7.52
N SER A 64 -0.59 3.75 -7.61
CA SER A 64 -2.01 3.70 -7.26
C SER A 64 -2.79 2.70 -8.13
N GLU A 65 -2.53 2.66 -9.44
CA GLU A 65 -3.29 1.84 -10.38
C GLU A 65 -2.96 0.34 -10.24
N PRO A 66 -1.68 -0.08 -10.17
CA PRO A 66 -1.34 -1.46 -9.84
C PRO A 66 -1.90 -1.91 -8.48
N LEU A 67 -1.88 -1.05 -7.47
CA LEU A 67 -2.40 -1.38 -6.14
C LEU A 67 -3.92 -1.56 -6.12
N LYS A 68 -4.68 -0.73 -6.86
CA LYS A 68 -6.13 -0.94 -7.04
C LYS A 68 -6.43 -2.29 -7.67
N ARG A 69 -5.68 -2.66 -8.72
CA ARG A 69 -5.83 -3.97 -9.36
C ARG A 69 -5.52 -5.11 -8.38
N TYR A 70 -4.45 -4.98 -7.60
CA TYR A 70 -4.12 -5.96 -6.56
C TYR A 70 -5.24 -6.06 -5.52
N LEU A 71 -5.74 -4.93 -5.01
CA LEU A 71 -6.81 -4.88 -4.01
C LEU A 71 -8.09 -5.55 -4.52
N TYR A 72 -8.44 -5.35 -5.79
CA TYR A 72 -9.56 -6.02 -6.43
C TYR A 72 -9.39 -7.53 -6.40
N ARG A 73 -8.24 -8.04 -6.90
CA ARG A 73 -7.94 -9.48 -6.91
C ARG A 73 -7.90 -10.08 -5.50
N TYR A 74 -7.36 -9.34 -4.53
CA TYR A 74 -7.34 -9.76 -3.13
C TYR A 74 -8.76 -9.94 -2.58
N ARG A 75 -9.66 -9.00 -2.86
CA ARG A 75 -11.07 -9.08 -2.43
C ARG A 75 -11.81 -10.25 -3.08
N GLU A 76 -11.53 -10.57 -4.35
CA GLU A 76 -12.10 -11.75 -5.01
C GLU A 76 -11.69 -13.05 -4.28
N VAL A 77 -10.38 -13.23 -4.04
CA VAL A 77 -9.85 -14.43 -3.39
C VAL A 77 -10.36 -14.57 -1.96
N GLU A 78 -10.38 -13.49 -1.19
CA GLU A 78 -10.91 -13.53 0.19
C GLU A 78 -12.43 -13.76 0.22
N GLY A 79 -13.16 -13.21 -0.77
CA GLY A 79 -14.58 -13.48 -0.95
C GLY A 79 -14.87 -14.95 -1.26
N GLU A 80 -14.09 -15.56 -2.16
CA GLU A 80 -14.17 -16.98 -2.49
C GLU A 80 -13.88 -17.86 -1.27
N ARG A 81 -12.84 -17.54 -0.49
CA ARG A 81 -12.50 -18.25 0.75
C ARG A 81 -13.64 -18.17 1.78
N ALA A 82 -14.24 -16.99 1.97
CA ALA A 82 -15.36 -16.82 2.88
C ALA A 82 -16.61 -17.59 2.41
N GLY A 83 -16.83 -17.71 1.09
CA GLY A 83 -17.90 -18.51 0.51
C GLY A 83 -17.73 -20.01 0.71
N HIS A 84 -16.52 -20.54 0.51
CA HIS A 84 -16.22 -21.96 0.74
C HIS A 84 -16.34 -22.37 2.21
N SER A 85 -15.93 -21.50 3.14
CA SER A 85 -16.10 -21.73 4.57
C SER A 85 -17.56 -21.78 5.01
N LYS A 86 -18.45 -21.05 4.35
CA LYS A 86 -19.91 -21.12 4.63
C LYS A 86 -20.52 -22.41 4.07
N ALA A 87 -20.15 -22.79 2.84
CA ALA A 87 -20.65 -24.01 2.21
C ALA A 87 -20.16 -25.31 2.87
N SER A 88 -19.09 -25.26 3.67
CA SER A 88 -18.57 -26.41 4.41
C SER A 88 -19.22 -26.59 5.79
N ASN A 89 -20.02 -25.61 6.23
CA ASN A 89 -20.65 -25.57 7.55
C ASN A 89 -22.18 -25.77 7.49
N ASP A 90 -22.74 -25.93 6.29
CA ASP A 90 -24.12 -26.37 6.01
C ASP A 90 -24.11 -27.84 5.54
#